data_AF-A0A9D3Z039-F1
#
_entry.id   AF-A0A9D3Z039-F1
#
_cell.length_a   1.000
_cell.length_b   1.000
_cell.length_c   1.000
_cell.angle_alpha   90.00
_cell.angle_beta   90.00
_cell.angle_gamma   90.00
#
_symmetry.space_group_name_H-M   'P 1'
#
loop_
_entity.id
_entity.type
_entity.pdbx_description
1 polymer ?
#
loop_
_entity_poly.entity_id
_entity_poly.type
_entity_poly.pdbx_seq_one_letter_code
_entity_poly.pdbx_strand_id
1 'polypeptide(L)' 'MISEPGGNNKKLYSYVKGMKSDSSGVAPLKKDGSTHSDASAKAEILNNQFSSVFTKEDCDRG' A
#
# COMPACT_ATOMS: atom_id res chain seq x y z
N MET A 1 -44.73 -15.40 16.81
CA MET A 1 -43.35 -15.83 16.48
C MET A 1 -42.69 -14.67 15.76
N ILE A 2 -41.76 -13.98 16.42
CA ILE A 2 -40.96 -12.93 15.79
C ILE A 2 -39.68 -13.64 15.34
N SER A 3 -39.56 -13.93 14.04
CA SER A 3 -38.33 -14.47 13.47
C SER A 3 -37.33 -13.33 13.35
N GLU A 4 -36.26 -13.39 14.14
CA GLU A 4 -35.13 -12.47 14.12
C GLU A 4 -34.34 -12.51 12.80
N PRO A 5 -33.60 -11.42 12.47
CA PRO A 5 -33.11 -11.15 11.12
C PRO A 5 -31.86 -11.97 10.82
N GLY A 6 -32.05 -13.12 10.16
CA GLY A 6 -30.96 -13.92 9.58
C GLY A 6 -30.35 -13.22 8.38
N GLY A 7 -29.69 -12.08 8.61
CA GLY A 7 -28.97 -11.32 7.59
C GLY A 7 -28.04 -12.25 6.81
N ASN A 8 -28.14 -12.16 5.49
CA ASN A 8 -27.41 -12.89 4.47
C ASN A 8 -25.89 -12.63 4.49
N ASN A 9 -25.26 -12.94 5.61
CA ASN A 9 -23.83 -12.78 5.89
C ASN A 9 -22.97 -13.62 4.94
N LYS A 10 -23.50 -14.73 4.39
CA LYS A 10 -22.79 -15.52 3.36
C LYS A 10 -22.51 -14.72 2.09
N LYS A 11 -23.46 -13.90 1.64
CA LYS A 11 -23.30 -13.08 0.43
C LYS A 11 -22.29 -11.96 0.68
N LEU A 12 -22.41 -11.29 1.82
CA LEU A 12 -21.46 -10.26 2.26
C LEU A 12 -20.05 -10.83 2.45
N TYR A 13 -19.93 -11.98 3.13
CA TYR A 13 -18.66 -12.67 3.34
C TYR A 13 -18.01 -13.11 2.03
N SER A 14 -18.78 -13.61 1.07
CA SER A 14 -18.26 -13.99 -0.26
C SER A 14 -17.81 -12.78 -1.06
N TYR A 15 -18.55 -11.67 -0.98
CA TYR A 15 -18.19 -10.39 -1.60
C TYR A 15 -16.89 -9.83 -1.02
N VAL A 16 -16.80 -9.72 0.31
CA VAL A 16 -15.60 -9.24 1.01
C VAL A 16 -14.40 -10.18 0.79
N LYS A 17 -14.61 -11.50 0.77
CA LYS A 17 -13.56 -12.48 0.44
C LYS A 17 -13.08 -12.36 -1.02
N GLY A 18 -13.98 -12.03 -1.94
CA GLY A 18 -13.67 -11.83 -3.36
C GLY A 18 -13.02 -10.48 -3.66
N MET A 19 -13.17 -9.50 -2.77
CA MET A 19 -12.37 -8.28 -2.76
C MET A 19 -10.95 -8.68 -2.38
N LYS A 20 -10.12 -8.91 -3.40
CA LYS A 20 -8.69 -9.13 -3.25
C LYS A 20 -8.14 -7.90 -2.54
N SER A 21 -7.81 -8.04 -1.26
CA SER A 21 -6.89 -7.16 -0.55
C SER A 21 -5.49 -7.37 -1.15
N ASP A 22 -5.36 -7.16 -2.45
CA ASP A 22 -4.10 -7.27 -3.16
C ASP A 22 -3.30 -6.03 -2.76
N SER A 23 -2.14 -6.27 -2.16
CA SER A 23 -1.26 -5.29 -1.53
C SER A 23 -1.61 -4.90 -0.08
N SER A 24 -1.41 -5.85 0.85
CA SER A 24 -0.76 -5.49 2.12
C SER A 24 0.65 -4.96 1.81
N GLY A 25 0.78 -3.65 1.56
CA GLY A 25 2.02 -3.03 1.09
C GLY A 25 1.84 -1.58 0.63
N VAL A 26 2.91 -0.95 0.17
CA VAL A 26 2.86 0.42 -0.40
C VAL A 26 2.01 0.39 -1.67
N ALA A 27 0.93 1.19 -1.69
CA ALA A 27 0.06 1.37 -2.84
C ALA A 27 0.87 1.77 -4.10
N PRO A 28 0.36 1.52 -5.32
CA PRO A 28 1.03 1.94 -6.53
C PRO A 28 1.38 3.44 -6.49
N LEU A 29 2.64 3.76 -6.75
CA LEU A 29 3.13 5.14 -6.69
C LEU A 29 3.05 5.78 -8.07
N LYS A 30 2.63 7.05 -8.14
CA LYS A 30 2.62 7.82 -9.39
C LYS A 30 3.85 8.70 -9.48
N LYS A 31 4.61 8.55 -10.56
CA LYS A 31 5.77 9.40 -10.88
C LYS A 31 5.77 9.70 -12.38
N ASP A 32 6.00 10.96 -12.75
CA ASP A 32 6.09 11.41 -14.16
C ASP A 32 4.90 10.97 -15.03
N GLY A 33 3.70 10.94 -14.44
CA GLY A 33 2.46 10.52 -15.11
C GLY A 33 2.26 9.00 -15.21
N SER A 34 3.24 8.19 -14.83
CA SER A 34 3.17 6.72 -14.85
C SER A 34 2.89 6.15 -13.45
N THR A 35 2.14 5.05 -13.40
CA THR A 35 1.82 4.33 -12.17
C THR A 35 2.74 3.13 -12.01
N HIS A 36 3.47 3.06 -10.88
CA HIS A 36 4.42 2.01 -10.56
C HIS A 36 3.86 1.10 -9.46
N SER A 37 3.54 -0.14 -9.81
CA SER A 37 3.10 -1.18 -8.87
C SER A 37 4.25 -2.05 -8.35
N ASP A 38 5.36 -2.11 -9.09
CA ASP A 38 6.54 -2.93 -8.80
C ASP A 38 7.28 -2.48 -7.54
N ALA A 39 7.72 -3.46 -6.74
CA ALA A 39 8.42 -3.18 -5.47
C ALA A 39 9.73 -2.39 -5.68
N SER A 40 10.53 -2.76 -6.68
CA SER A 40 11.82 -2.09 -6.98
C SER A 40 11.61 -0.63 -7.37
N ALA A 41 10.69 -0.37 -8.30
CA ALA A 41 10.39 0.98 -8.75
C ALA A 41 9.85 1.84 -7.59
N LYS A 42 8.98 1.28 -6.73
CA LYS A 42 8.50 1.99 -5.55
C LYS A 42 9.63 2.36 -4.58
N ALA A 43 10.56 1.45 -4.33
CA ALA A 43 11.71 1.71 -3.47
C ALA A 43 12.60 2.84 -4.01
N GLU A 44 12.90 2.83 -5.31
CA GLU A 44 13.69 3.89 -5.94
C GLU A 44 12.99 5.26 -5.90
N ILE A 45 11.67 5.29 -6.10
CA ILE A 45 10.88 6.52 -6.02
C ILE A 45 10.92 7.10 -4.60
N LEU A 46 10.72 6.26 -3.59
CA LEU A 46 10.77 6.68 -2.19
C LEU A 46 12.17 7.15 -1.79
N ASN A 47 13.20 6.38 -2.16
CA ASN A 47 14.60 6.76 -1.89
C ASN A 47 14.93 8.13 -2.48
N ASN A 48 14.49 8.40 -3.71
CA ASN A 48 14.71 9.71 -4.34
C ASN A 48 13.92 10.83 -3.63
N GLN A 49 12.67 10.58 -3.24
CA GLN A 49 11.82 11.58 -2.57
C GLN A 49 12.35 11.98 -1.19
N PHE A 50 12.92 11.03 -0.45
CA PHE A 50 13.44 11.26 0.90
C PHE A 50 14.96 11.45 0.93
N SER A 51 15.63 11.45 -0.23
CA SER A 51 17.10 11.56 -0.33
C SER A 51 17.64 12.79 0.42
N SER A 52 16.93 13.91 0.40
CA SER A 52 17.30 15.14 1.09
C SER A 52 17.12 15.09 2.62
N VAL A 53 16.33 14.14 3.14
CA VAL A 53 16.08 13.99 4.59
C VAL A 53 17.20 13.20 5.25
N PHE A 54 17.91 12.38 4.47
CA PHE A 54 19.11 11.71 4.95
C PHE A 54 20.25 12.75 4.96
N THR A 55 20.54 13.29 6.14
CA THR A 55 21.78 14.02 6.36
C THR A 55 22.93 13.06 6.09
N LYS A 56 23.80 13.42 5.16
CA LYS A 56 25.12 12.83 5.10
C LYS A 56 25.81 13.40 6.32
N GLU A 57 25.64 12.74 7.48
CA GLU A 57 26.46 13.03 8.65
C GLU A 57 27.89 13.12 8.09
N ASP A 58 28.44 14.32 8.11
CA ASP A 58 29.79 14.58 7.64
C ASP A 58 30.70 13.72 8.50
N CYS A 59 31.00 12.52 8.00
CA CYS A 59 32.02 11.64 8.53
C CYS A 59 33.39 12.25 8.17
N ASP A 60 33.58 13.50 8.55
CA ASP A 60 34.83 14.23 8.53
C ASP A 60 35.13 14.59 9.99
N ARG A 61 35.48 13.55 10.74
CA ARG A 61 36.34 13.67 11.92
C ARG A 61 37.70 13.10 11.52
N GLY A 62 38.42 13.86 10.71
CA GLY A 62 39.84 13.68 10.40
C GLY A 62 40.61 14.89 10.87
#